data_AF-A0A417CL76-F1
#
_entry.id   AF-A0A417CL76-F1
#
_cell.length_a   1.000
_cell.length_b   1.000
_cell.length_c   1.000
_cell.angle_alpha   90.00
_cell.angle_beta   90.00
_cell.angle_gamma   90.00
#
_symmetry.space_group_name_H-M   'P 1'
#
loop_
_entity.id
_entity.type
_entity.pdbx_description
1 polymer ?
#
loop_
_entity_poly.entity_id
_entity_poly.type
_entity_poly.pdbx_seq_one_letter_code
_entity_poly.pdbx_strand_id
1 'polypeptide(L)'
;MDSMIRKLYDMELEEQGRSDWQNGSIAEEGKRYLKEHFLLDISEYDVIIGYRADDSYFSFAQDFVAGVISLQKLSEAMQLGKLGEQIVLKSPQAFEKIQYVKSEPVDMQAYYIKKIERERAARKEYRMSKRQKADLNELFILDIMREEMENDDPRLF
;
A
#
# COMPACT_ATOMS: atom_id res chain seq x y z
N MET A 1 -8.03 3.85 -2.08
CA MET A 1 -8.34 2.55 -1.45
C MET A 1 -7.73 1.36 -2.21
N ASP A 2 -7.95 1.21 -3.51
CA ASP A 2 -7.52 0.02 -4.29
C ASP A 2 -6.04 -0.36 -4.20
N SER A 3 -5.14 0.63 -4.15
CA SER A 3 -3.70 0.37 -3.99
C SER A 3 -3.30 -0.07 -2.57
N MET A 4 -4.14 0.18 -1.55
CA MET A 4 -3.89 -0.14 -0.14
C MET A 4 -4.33 -1.58 0.17
N ILE A 5 -5.51 -1.96 -0.33
CA ILE A 5 -6.07 -3.31 -0.27
C ILE A 5 -5.11 -4.36 -0.82
N ARG A 6 -4.44 -4.03 -1.94
CA ARG A 6 -3.52 -4.94 -2.62
C ARG A 6 -2.22 -5.19 -1.86
N LYS A 7 -1.74 -4.19 -1.12
CA LYS A 7 -0.53 -4.31 -0.28
C LYS A 7 -0.76 -5.16 0.97
N LEU A 8 -2.00 -5.26 1.46
CA LEU A 8 -2.35 -6.21 2.52
C LEU A 8 -2.19 -7.66 2.05
N TYR A 9 -2.51 -7.92 0.77
CA TYR A 9 -2.34 -9.23 0.14
C TYR A 9 -0.85 -9.61 -0.07
N ASP A 10 -0.03 -8.65 -0.51
CA ASP A 10 1.43 -8.87 -0.65
C ASP A 10 2.14 -9.01 0.72
N MET A 11 1.64 -8.33 1.76
CA MET A 11 2.10 -8.53 3.15
C MET A 11 1.88 -9.96 3.62
N GLU A 12 0.78 -10.60 3.23
CA GLU A 12 0.44 -11.97 3.63
C GLU A 12 1.39 -13.02 3.02
N LEU A 13 1.86 -12.79 1.78
CA LEU A 13 2.86 -13.65 1.12
C LEU A 13 4.26 -13.56 1.74
N GLU A 14 4.64 -12.40 2.28
CA GLU A 14 5.90 -12.22 3.03
C GLU A 14 5.78 -12.58 4.53
N GLU A 15 4.59 -12.43 5.14
CA GLU A 15 4.32 -12.73 6.55
C GLU A 15 4.22 -14.23 6.86
N GLN A 16 4.01 -15.12 5.87
CA GLN A 16 4.07 -16.58 6.09
C GLN A 16 5.42 -17.08 6.65
N GLY A 17 6.48 -16.25 6.63
CA GLY A 17 7.76 -16.53 7.28
C GLY A 17 8.03 -15.76 8.58
N ARG A 18 7.12 -14.88 9.04
CA ARG A 18 7.35 -13.94 10.17
C ARG A 18 6.18 -13.82 11.18
N SER A 19 5.14 -14.64 11.04
CA SER A 19 3.79 -14.46 11.60
C SER A 19 3.57 -14.64 13.12
N ASP A 20 4.59 -14.75 13.97
CA ASP A 20 4.38 -15.16 15.37
C ASP A 20 4.24 -14.02 16.41
N TRP A 21 4.17 -12.75 15.98
CA TRP A 21 4.25 -11.61 16.93
C TRP A 21 3.01 -10.69 17.04
N GLN A 22 1.89 -10.98 16.37
CA GLN A 22 0.76 -10.03 16.31
C GLN A 22 -0.63 -10.60 16.59
N ASN A 23 -0.74 -11.83 17.14
CA ASN A 23 -2.05 -12.39 17.51
C ASN A 23 -2.75 -11.54 18.61
N GLY A 24 -3.92 -10.99 18.30
CA GLY A 24 -4.80 -10.24 19.20
C GLY A 24 -4.62 -8.71 19.23
N SER A 25 -3.91 -8.13 18.25
CA SER A 25 -3.70 -6.67 18.19
C SER A 25 -4.77 -5.94 17.37
N ILE A 26 -5.02 -4.66 17.68
CA ILE A 26 -5.86 -3.77 16.84
C ILE A 26 -5.38 -3.75 15.39
N ALA A 27 -4.07 -3.88 15.17
CA ALA A 27 -3.51 -3.97 13.83
C ALA A 27 -3.93 -5.24 13.07
N GLU A 28 -4.02 -6.38 13.77
CA GLU A 28 -4.50 -7.62 13.19
C GLU A 28 -6.01 -7.55 12.86
N GLU A 29 -6.80 -7.01 13.79
CA GLU A 29 -8.23 -6.80 13.56
C GLU A 29 -8.49 -5.80 12.42
N GLY A 30 -7.72 -4.72 12.36
CA GLY A 30 -7.77 -3.76 11.25
C GLY A 30 -7.38 -4.38 9.92
N LYS A 31 -6.32 -5.21 9.87
CA LYS A 31 -5.96 -5.98 8.67
C LYS A 31 -7.12 -6.90 8.23
N ARG A 32 -7.74 -7.61 9.19
CA ARG A 32 -8.87 -8.52 8.92
C ARG A 32 -10.08 -7.75 8.39
N TYR A 33 -10.46 -6.65 9.04
CA TYR A 33 -11.57 -5.80 8.61
C TYR A 33 -11.36 -5.27 7.18
N LEU A 34 -10.16 -4.77 6.88
CA LEU A 34 -9.83 -4.34 5.53
C LEU A 34 -9.89 -5.48 4.50
N LYS A 35 -9.52 -6.70 4.88
CA LYS A 35 -9.61 -7.88 4.01
C LYS A 35 -11.05 -8.28 3.73
N GLU A 36 -11.93 -8.19 4.71
CA GLU A 36 -13.33 -8.63 4.60
C GLU A 36 -14.20 -7.61 3.86
N HIS A 37 -14.02 -6.31 4.14
CA HIS A 37 -14.91 -5.26 3.65
C HIS A 37 -14.35 -4.46 2.46
N PHE A 38 -13.02 -4.43 2.30
CA PHE A 38 -12.38 -3.60 1.28
C PHE A 38 -11.73 -4.43 0.15
N LEU A 39 -11.44 -5.71 0.36
CA LEU A 39 -10.77 -6.53 -0.66
C LEU A 39 -11.63 -6.75 -1.91
N LEU A 40 -11.13 -6.29 -3.04
CA LEU A 40 -11.72 -6.57 -4.35
C LEU A 40 -11.50 -8.04 -4.71
N ASP A 41 -12.55 -8.72 -5.19
CA ASP A 41 -12.38 -10.01 -5.84
C ASP A 41 -11.67 -9.82 -7.17
N ILE A 42 -10.41 -10.26 -7.22
CA ILE A 42 -9.55 -10.16 -8.40
C ILE A 42 -9.48 -11.47 -9.19
N SER A 43 -10.30 -12.47 -8.85
CA SER A 43 -10.20 -13.83 -9.42
C SER A 43 -10.35 -13.83 -10.93
N GLU A 44 -11.35 -13.10 -11.44
CA GLU A 44 -11.72 -13.00 -12.85
C GLU A 44 -10.78 -12.14 -13.70
N TYR A 45 -9.77 -11.52 -13.11
CA TYR A 45 -8.85 -10.63 -13.83
C TYR A 45 -7.55 -11.33 -14.23
N ASP A 46 -7.20 -11.22 -15.50
CA ASP A 46 -5.94 -11.69 -16.08
C ASP A 46 -4.76 -10.74 -15.81
N VAL A 47 -5.03 -9.44 -15.74
CA VAL A 47 -4.05 -8.36 -15.59
C VAL A 47 -4.57 -7.37 -14.55
N ILE A 48 -3.69 -6.96 -13.63
CA ILE A 48 -3.99 -5.94 -12.64
C ILE A 48 -2.98 -4.81 -12.77
N ILE A 49 -3.48 -3.60 -13.04
CA ILE A 49 -2.70 -2.37 -13.13
C ILE A 49 -2.97 -1.56 -11.88
N GLY A 50 -1.92 -1.10 -11.22
CA GLY A 50 -2.06 -0.26 -10.05
C GLY A 50 -0.78 0.48 -9.73
N TYR A 51 -0.79 1.16 -8.60
CA TYR A 51 0.38 1.87 -8.15
C TYR A 51 1.42 0.95 -7.52
N ARG A 52 2.69 1.24 -7.79
CA ARG A 52 3.84 0.48 -7.29
C ARG A 52 3.95 0.63 -5.78
N ALA A 53 4.04 -0.51 -5.12
CA ALA A 53 4.42 -0.64 -3.72
C ALA A 53 5.95 -0.68 -3.57
N ASP A 54 6.60 0.44 -3.22
CA ASP A 54 8.02 0.40 -2.82
C ASP A 54 8.15 0.14 -1.30
N ASP A 55 9.33 -0.24 -0.80
CA ASP A 55 9.55 -0.68 0.59
C ASP A 55 9.03 0.32 1.64
N SER A 56 9.15 1.61 1.34
CA SER A 56 8.69 2.69 2.23
C SER A 56 7.16 2.66 2.45
N TYR A 57 6.40 2.20 1.45
CA TYR A 57 4.95 2.16 1.50
C TYR A 57 4.40 1.11 2.46
N PHE A 58 5.10 -0.02 2.62
CA PHE A 58 4.72 -1.02 3.61
C PHE A 58 4.73 -0.42 5.01
N SER A 59 5.74 0.39 5.32
CA SER A 59 5.81 1.06 6.62
C SER A 59 4.65 2.04 6.86
N PHE A 60 4.13 2.69 5.80
CA PHE A 60 3.00 3.61 5.92
C PHE A 60 1.69 2.85 6.14
N ALA A 61 1.47 1.76 5.40
CA ALA A 61 0.31 0.90 5.58
C ALA A 61 0.32 0.24 6.98
N GLN A 62 1.49 -0.20 7.46
CA GLN A 62 1.67 -0.72 8.81
C GLN A 62 1.34 0.31 9.88
N ASP A 63 1.84 1.55 9.73
CA ASP A 63 1.50 2.65 10.64
C ASP A 63 -0.03 2.92 10.63
N PHE A 64 -0.71 2.81 9.49
CA PHE A 64 -2.16 3.00 9.41
C PHE A 64 -2.94 1.91 10.13
N VAL A 65 -2.67 0.63 9.83
CA VAL A 65 -3.38 -0.49 10.48
C VAL A 65 -3.07 -0.55 11.98
N ALA A 66 -1.89 -0.08 12.41
CA ALA A 66 -1.56 0.07 13.82
C ALA A 66 -2.23 1.29 14.50
N GLY A 67 -3.04 2.08 13.78
CA GLY A 67 -3.70 3.28 14.30
C GLY A 67 -2.76 4.44 14.58
N VAL A 68 -1.53 4.42 14.05
CA VAL A 68 -0.50 5.43 14.28
C VAL A 68 -0.70 6.65 13.37
N ILE A 69 -1.26 6.43 12.19
CA ILE A 69 -1.64 7.50 11.24
C ILE A 69 -3.09 7.33 10.79
N SER A 70 -3.67 8.43 10.34
CA SER A 70 -5.00 8.46 9.72
C SER A 70 -4.97 8.02 8.26
N LEU A 71 -6.16 7.78 7.71
CA LEU A 71 -6.38 7.51 6.29
C LEU A 71 -5.92 8.68 5.41
N GLN A 72 -6.12 9.92 5.85
CA GLN A 72 -5.68 11.12 5.14
C GLN A 72 -4.15 11.18 5.06
N LYS A 73 -3.45 10.96 6.18
CA LYS A 73 -1.98 10.89 6.20
C LYS A 73 -1.44 9.73 5.38
N LEU A 74 -2.11 8.59 5.40
CA LEU A 74 -1.78 7.47 4.51
C LEU A 74 -1.91 7.91 3.05
N SER A 75 -3.02 8.55 2.69
CA SER A 75 -3.31 9.00 1.32
C SER A 75 -2.30 10.04 0.82
N GLU A 76 -1.94 11.02 1.65
CA GLU A 76 -0.86 11.97 1.36
C GLU A 76 0.48 11.25 1.16
N ALA A 77 0.84 10.34 2.06
CA ALA A 77 2.07 9.57 1.95
C ALA A 77 2.10 8.69 0.68
N MET A 78 0.94 8.17 0.27
CA MET A 78 0.82 7.45 -1.00
C MET A 78 1.10 8.38 -2.19
N GLN A 79 0.57 9.60 -2.21
CA GLN A 79 0.79 10.57 -3.28
C GLN A 79 2.25 11.05 -3.37
N LEU A 80 2.89 11.32 -2.22
CA LEU A 80 4.25 11.86 -2.13
C LEU A 80 5.32 10.92 -2.67
N GLY A 81 5.14 9.61 -2.52
CA GLY A 81 6.12 8.63 -2.95
C GLY A 81 6.24 8.46 -4.48
N LYS A 82 5.57 9.30 -5.29
CA LYS A 82 5.54 9.26 -6.76
C LYS A 82 5.27 7.84 -7.26
N LEU A 83 4.05 7.40 -7.01
CA LEU A 83 3.54 6.08 -7.37
C LEU A 83 3.90 5.76 -8.83
N GLY A 84 4.90 4.90 -9.02
CA GLY A 84 5.12 4.29 -10.32
C GLY A 84 3.91 3.41 -10.67
N GLU A 85 3.77 3.03 -11.94
CA GLU A 85 2.81 1.99 -12.30
C GLU A 85 3.42 0.61 -12.04
N GLN A 86 2.61 -0.33 -11.56
CA GLN A 86 2.93 -1.74 -11.44
C GLN A 86 1.84 -2.55 -12.13
N ILE A 87 2.30 -3.46 -13.00
CA ILE A 87 1.45 -4.38 -13.73
C ILE A 87 1.74 -5.78 -13.19
N VAL A 88 0.69 -6.52 -12.86
CA VAL A 88 0.80 -7.94 -12.50
C VAL A 88 -0.03 -8.73 -13.47
N LEU A 89 0.58 -9.79 -13.98
CA LEU A 89 -0.03 -10.77 -14.87
C LEU A 89 -0.37 -12.00 -14.04
N LYS A 90 -1.63 -12.44 -14.08
CA LYS A 90 -2.13 -13.57 -13.29
C LYS A 90 -2.29 -14.85 -14.10
N SER A 91 -2.70 -14.75 -15.37
CA SER A 91 -3.06 -15.93 -16.17
C SER A 91 -2.02 -16.26 -17.25
N PRO A 92 -1.93 -17.53 -17.69
CA PRO A 92 -1.09 -17.92 -18.82
C PRO A 92 -1.38 -17.09 -20.08
N GLN A 93 -2.65 -16.80 -20.35
CA GLN A 93 -3.06 -15.96 -21.47
C GLN A 93 -2.43 -14.56 -21.40
N ALA A 94 -2.37 -13.93 -20.22
CA ALA A 94 -1.73 -12.63 -20.06
C ALA A 94 -0.23 -12.70 -20.38
N PHE A 95 0.46 -13.76 -19.93
CA PHE A 95 1.88 -13.97 -20.23
C PHE A 95 2.12 -14.24 -21.72
N GLU A 96 1.25 -14.97 -22.42
CA GLU A 96 1.39 -15.22 -23.86
C GLU A 96 1.28 -13.95 -24.72
N LYS A 97 0.68 -12.87 -24.19
CA LYS A 97 0.56 -11.58 -24.90
C LYS A 97 1.77 -10.67 -24.73
N ILE A 98 2.71 -10.98 -23.84
CA ILE A 98 3.89 -10.12 -23.66
C ILE A 98 4.85 -10.32 -24.84
N GLN A 99 5.37 -9.21 -25.34
CA GLN A 99 6.41 -9.22 -26.36
C GLN A 99 7.56 -8.34 -25.92
N TYR A 100 8.78 -8.83 -26.11
CA TYR A 100 9.95 -7.98 -25.93
C TYR A 100 9.96 -6.89 -27.00
N VAL A 101 10.04 -5.63 -26.58
CA VAL A 101 10.11 -4.48 -27.49
C VAL A 101 11.53 -3.92 -27.53
N LYS A 102 12.09 -3.58 -26.37
CA LYS A 102 13.44 -3.02 -26.23
C LYS A 102 13.96 -3.17 -24.81
N SER A 103 15.27 -3.00 -24.66
CA SER A 103 15.94 -2.76 -23.39
C SER A 103 17.04 -1.72 -23.60
N GLU A 104 17.29 -0.93 -22.55
CA GLU A 104 18.33 0.08 -22.54
C GLU A 104 19.26 -0.20 -21.37
N PRO A 105 20.58 -0.38 -21.60
CA PRO A 105 21.51 -0.55 -20.50
C PRO A 105 21.58 0.75 -19.70
N VAL A 106 21.58 0.63 -18.37
CA VAL A 106 21.68 1.76 -17.47
C VAL A 106 22.89 1.61 -16.57
N ASP A 107 23.57 2.73 -16.30
CA ASP A 107 24.65 2.74 -15.32
C ASP A 107 24.09 2.56 -13.91
N MET A 108 24.50 1.46 -13.28
CA MET A 108 24.14 1.15 -11.90
C MET A 108 24.52 2.28 -10.94
N GLN A 109 25.69 2.90 -11.12
CA GLN A 109 26.17 3.95 -10.22
C GLN A 109 25.27 5.19 -10.28
N ALA A 110 24.68 5.48 -11.43
CA ALA A 110 23.72 6.57 -11.58
C ALA A 110 22.32 6.19 -11.05
N TYR A 111 21.79 5.03 -11.45
CA TYR A 111 20.40 4.67 -11.16
C TYR A 111 20.17 4.17 -9.73
N TYR A 112 21.16 3.51 -9.12
CA TYR A 112 21.09 3.10 -7.72
C TYR A 112 21.02 4.32 -6.80
N ILE A 113 21.85 5.33 -7.03
CA ILE A 113 21.83 6.58 -6.26
C ILE A 113 20.46 7.26 -6.38
N LYS A 114 19.91 7.37 -7.60
CA LYS A 114 18.56 7.90 -7.82
C LYS A 114 17.48 7.09 -7.10
N LYS A 115 17.62 5.76 -6.98
CA LYS A 115 16.69 4.93 -6.21
C LYS A 115 16.73 5.32 -4.72
N ILE A 116 17.93 5.32 -4.14
CA ILE A 116 18.15 5.64 -2.73
C ILE A 116 17.69 7.06 -2.37
N GLU A 117 17.94 8.04 -3.23
CA GLU A 117 17.49 9.42 -3.01
C GLU A 117 15.97 9.53 -3.00
N ARG A 118 15.27 8.82 -3.91
CA ARG A 118 13.81 8.78 -3.95
C ARG A 118 13.23 8.17 -2.66
N GLU A 119 13.76 7.02 -2.24
CA GLU A 119 13.35 6.37 -0.97
C GLU A 119 13.62 7.29 0.23
N ARG A 120 14.79 7.92 0.29
CA ARG A 120 15.15 8.83 1.38
C ARG A 120 14.27 10.08 1.42
N ALA A 121 13.93 10.65 0.26
CA ALA A 121 13.03 11.78 0.14
C ALA A 121 11.62 11.42 0.62
N ALA A 122 11.03 10.34 0.10
CA ALA A 122 9.70 9.86 0.49
C ALA A 122 9.61 9.61 2.01
N ARG A 123 10.62 8.92 2.58
CA ARG A 123 10.67 8.70 4.05
C ARG A 123 10.86 9.99 4.83
N LYS A 124 11.61 10.97 4.30
CA LYS A 124 11.80 12.27 4.96
C LYS A 124 10.49 13.04 4.99
N GLU A 125 9.81 13.15 3.85
CA GLU A 125 8.52 13.84 3.74
C GLU A 125 7.47 13.19 4.63
N TYR A 126 7.37 11.86 4.62
CA TYR A 126 6.50 11.12 5.53
C TYR A 126 6.78 11.39 7.01
N ARG A 127 8.05 11.40 7.44
CA ARG A 127 8.39 11.74 8.83
C ARG A 127 7.98 13.17 9.19
N MET A 128 8.02 14.09 8.23
CA MET A 128 7.60 15.47 8.46
C MET A 128 6.07 15.59 8.54
N SER A 129 5.32 14.89 7.69
CA SER A 129 3.85 14.87 7.75
C SER A 129 3.34 14.17 9.01
N LYS A 130 3.97 13.07 9.42
CA LYS A 130 3.63 12.33 10.65
C LYS A 130 3.70 13.22 11.91
N ARG A 131 4.63 14.18 11.95
CA ARG A 131 4.81 15.12 13.08
C ARG A 131 3.76 16.23 13.13
N GLN A 132 3.02 16.47 12.06
CA GLN A 132 1.93 17.43 12.07
C GLN A 132 0.80 16.88 12.93
N LYS A 133 0.18 17.73 13.77
CA LYS A 133 -0.97 17.31 14.58
C LYS A 133 -2.07 16.83 13.63
N ALA A 134 -2.66 15.68 13.95
CA ALA A 134 -3.84 15.22 13.23
C ALA A 134 -4.97 16.25 13.44
N ASP A 135 -5.72 16.53 12.39
CA ASP A 135 -7.01 17.22 12.53
C ASP A 135 -7.97 16.32 13.32
N LEU A 136 -8.91 16.92 14.06
CA LEU A 136 -9.95 16.20 14.79
C LEU A 136 -10.86 15.39 13.87
N ASN A 137 -10.92 15.75 12.58
CA ASN A 137 -11.76 15.10 11.57
C ASN A 137 -11.00 14.02 10.77
N GLU A 138 -9.75 13.72 11.11
CA GLU A 138 -9.00 12.64 10.46
C GLU A 138 -9.53 11.26 10.87
N LEU A 139 -9.64 10.33 9.92
CA LEU A 139 -10.17 8.98 10.15
C LEU A 139 -9.05 8.00 10.44
N PHE A 140 -9.13 7.28 11.56
CA PHE A 140 -8.22 6.19 11.86
C PHE A 140 -8.87 4.84 11.56
N ILE A 141 -8.05 3.79 11.46
CA ILE A 141 -8.54 2.42 11.26
C ILE A 141 -9.58 2.01 12.31
N LEU A 142 -9.43 2.49 13.55
CA LEU A 142 -10.38 2.21 14.62
C LEU A 142 -11.75 2.86 14.37
N ASP A 143 -11.78 4.08 13.81
CA ASP A 143 -13.04 4.75 13.48
C ASP A 143 -13.73 4.03 12.32
N ILE A 144 -12.97 3.62 11.30
CA ILE A 144 -13.46 2.82 10.17
C ILE A 144 -14.10 1.51 10.65
N MET A 145 -13.42 0.78 11.54
CA MET A 145 -13.92 -0.47 12.10
C MET A 145 -15.14 -0.24 13.01
N ARG A 146 -15.08 0.76 13.89
CA ARG A 146 -16.14 1.04 14.88
C ARG A 146 -17.43 1.50 14.22
N GLU A 147 -17.33 2.22 13.11
CA GLU A 147 -18.47 2.77 12.37
C GLU A 147 -18.87 1.91 11.17
N GLU A 148 -18.30 0.71 11.08
CA GLU A 148 -18.61 -0.30 10.07
C GLU A 148 -18.56 0.26 8.63
N MET A 149 -17.56 1.10 8.33
CA MET A 149 -17.43 1.75 7.03
C MET A 149 -16.98 0.75 5.96
N GLU A 150 -17.61 0.78 4.79
CA GLU A 150 -17.26 -0.06 3.64
C GLU A 150 -16.87 0.78 2.41
N ASN A 151 -16.55 0.12 1.29
CA ASN A 151 -16.01 0.74 0.08
C ASN A 151 -16.86 1.88 -0.52
N ASP A 152 -18.17 1.91 -0.27
CA ASP A 152 -19.13 2.90 -0.78
C ASP A 152 -19.41 4.04 0.21
N ASP A 153 -18.77 4.05 1.38
CA ASP A 153 -18.98 5.07 2.39
C ASP A 153 -18.43 6.44 1.93
N PRO A 154 -19.28 7.49 1.85
CA PRO A 154 -18.86 8.79 1.34
C PRO A 154 -17.82 9.49 2.22
N ARG A 155 -17.67 9.08 3.49
CA ARG A 155 -16.69 9.67 4.43
C ARG A 155 -15.25 9.27 4.10
N LEU A 156 -15.05 8.27 3.24
CA LEU A 156 -13.74 7.80 2.82
C LEU A 156 -13.14 8.61 1.65
N PHE A 157 -13.87 9.59 1.10
CA PHE A 157 -13.51 10.34 -0.11
C PHE A 157 -13.45 11.86 0.09
#